data_AF-A0A0K0XXL1-F1
#
_entry.id   AF-A0A0K0XXL1-F1
#
_cell.length_a   1.000
_cell.length_b   1.000
_cell.length_c   1.000
_cell.angle_alpha   90.00
_cell.angle_beta   90.00
_cell.angle_gamma   90.00
#
_symmetry.space_group_name_H-M   'P 1'
#
loop_
_entity.id
_entity.type
_entity.pdbx_description
1 polymer ?
#
loop_
_entity_poly.entity_id
_entity_poly.type
_entity_poly.pdbx_seq_one_letter_code
_entity_poly.pdbx_strand_id
1 'polypeptide(L)' 'MGEPIAPIPEIESPCIGTCTLGPDALCIGCFRSADEIAAWLSLSAAQRRAIMRRLPERGQRLFDDAPEA' A
#
# COMPACT_ATOMS: atom_id res chain seq x y z
N MET A 1 -15.03 17.49 31.64
CA MET A 1 -16.05 16.83 30.80
C MET A 1 -15.43 16.73 29.42
N GLY A 2 -14.91 15.55 29.05
CA GLY A 2 -14.15 15.37 27.82
C GLY A 2 -15.05 15.47 26.59
N GLU A 3 -14.65 16.26 25.60
CA GLU A 3 -15.35 16.38 24.33
C GLU A 3 -15.32 15.06 23.54
N PRO A 4 -16.39 14.75 22.77
CA PRO A 4 -16.41 13.58 21.92
C PRO A 4 -15.40 13.76 20.77
N ILE A 5 -14.38 12.90 20.74
CA ILE A 5 -13.44 12.82 19.62
C ILE A 5 -14.19 12.24 18.43
N ALA A 6 -14.30 12.99 17.34
CA ALA A 6 -14.92 12.52 16.10
C ALA A 6 -14.19 11.26 15.56
N PRO A 7 -14.92 10.30 14.98
CA PRO A 7 -14.32 9.06 14.47
C PRO A 7 -13.38 9.35 13.29
N ILE A 8 -12.23 8.67 13.28
CA ILE A 8 -11.25 8.79 12.20
C ILE A 8 -11.83 8.08 10.96
N PRO A 9 -11.85 8.72 9.78
CA PRO A 9 -12.34 8.09 8.56
C PRO A 9 -11.52 6.83 8.25
N GLU A 10 -12.20 5.72 7.96
CA GLU A 10 -11.56 4.46 7.58
C GLU A 10 -10.82 4.63 6.25
N ILE A 11 -9.50 4.57 6.32
CA ILE A 11 -8.62 4.62 5.14
C ILE A 11 -8.38 3.17 4.71
N GLU A 12 -8.98 2.76 3.60
CA GLU A 12 -8.68 1.49 2.95
C GLU A 12 -7.17 1.40 2.73
N SER A 13 -6.54 0.36 3.28
CA SER A 13 -5.10 0.14 3.14
C SER A 13 -4.81 -1.32 2.81
N PRO A 14 -4.02 -1.61 1.76
CA PRO A 14 -3.62 -2.98 1.40
C PRO A 14 -2.42 -3.46 2.23
N CYS A 15 -2.15 -2.82 3.37
CA CYS A 15 -0.98 -3.13 4.20
C CYS A 15 -1.25 -4.37 5.06
N ILE A 16 -0.39 -5.38 4.95
CA ILE A 16 -0.46 -6.60 5.77
C ILE A 16 0.43 -6.56 7.02
N GLY A 17 1.03 -5.41 7.34
CA GLY A 17 1.97 -5.26 8.45
C GLY A 17 3.41 -5.63 8.14
N THR A 18 3.71 -6.05 6.90
CA THR A 18 5.07 -6.32 6.42
C THR A 18 5.60 -5.12 5.66
N CYS A 19 6.76 -4.59 6.09
CA CYS A 19 7.43 -3.45 5.44
C CYS A 19 8.84 -3.88 4.98
N THR A 20 8.89 -4.66 3.90
CA THR A 20 10.14 -5.11 3.28
C THR A 20 10.12 -4.75 1.81
N LEU A 21 11.07 -3.94 1.35
CA LEU A 21 11.20 -3.55 -0.06
C LEU A 21 12.04 -4.59 -0.81
N GLY A 22 11.51 -5.06 -1.94
CA GLY A 22 12.24 -5.89 -2.89
C GLY A 22 13.17 -5.08 -3.82
N PRO A 23 13.86 -5.76 -4.76
CA PRO A 23 14.79 -5.12 -5.67
C PRO A 23 14.15 -4.08 -6.61
N ASP A 24 12.85 -4.19 -6.88
CA ASP A 24 12.07 -3.24 -7.70
C ASP A 24 11.62 -1.99 -6.92
N ALA A 25 12.14 -1.77 -5.71
CA ALA A 25 11.73 -0.70 -4.78
C ALA A 25 10.23 -0.73 -4.41
N LEU A 26 9.62 -1.92 -4.48
CA LEU A 26 8.24 -2.19 -4.08
C LEU A 26 8.21 -3.06 -2.82
N CYS A 27 7.24 -2.81 -1.94
CA CYS A 27 7.02 -3.63 -0.77
C CYS A 27 6.54 -5.02 -1.18
N ILE A 28 7.20 -6.09 -0.71
CA ILE A 28 6.82 -7.47 -1.04
C ILE A 28 5.48 -7.90 -0.40
N GLY A 29 5.00 -7.16 0.61
CA GLY A 29 3.74 -7.45 1.29
C GLY A 29 2.53 -6.73 0.69
N CYS A 30 2.66 -5.43 0.42
CA CYS A 30 1.55 -4.60 -0.07
C CYS A 30 1.73 -4.10 -1.51
N PHE A 31 2.86 -4.40 -2.16
CA PHE A 31 3.20 -4.04 -3.55
C PHE A 31 3.24 -2.54 -3.85
N ARG A 32 3.44 -1.73 -2.80
CA ARG A 32 3.51 -0.26 -2.87
C ARG A 32 4.94 0.22 -2.79
N SER A 33 5.24 1.30 -3.48
CA SER A 33 6.54 1.97 -3.41
C SER A 33 6.68 2.72 -2.07
N ALA A 34 7.91 2.95 -1.63
CA ALA A 34 8.19 3.74 -0.42
C ALA A 34 7.53 5.13 -0.45
N ASP A 35 7.56 5.81 -1.61
CA ASP A 35 6.93 7.12 -1.81
C ASP A 35 5.41 7.06 -1.62
N GLU A 36 4.76 6.05 -2.22
CA GLU A 36 3.32 5.86 -2.06
C GLU A 36 2.96 5.58 -0.59
N ILE A 37 3.76 4.77 0.11
CA ILE A 37 3.55 4.48 1.54
C ILE A 37 3.64 5.77 2.37
N ALA A 38 4.68 6.58 2.15
CA ALA A 38 4.86 7.86 2.83
C ALA A 38 3.72 8.85 2.54
N ALA A 39 3.25 8.90 1.29
CA ALA A 39 2.18 9.80 0.88
C ALA A 39 0.76 9.28 1.19
N TRP A 40 0.57 8.03 1.61
CA TRP A 40 -0.75 7.37 1.60
C TRP A 40 -1.84 8.14 2.37
N LEU A 41 -1.49 8.64 3.55
CA LEU A 41 -2.40 9.41 4.40
C LEU A 41 -2.79 10.75 3.77
N SER A 42 -1.90 11.34 2.97
CA SER A 42 -2.13 12.60 2.25
C SER A 42 -2.82 12.43 0.90
N LEU A 43 -2.86 11.21 0.35
CA LEU A 43 -3.51 10.94 -0.93
C LEU A 43 -5.04 10.99 -0.81
N SER A 44 -5.68 11.53 -1.85
CA SER A 44 -7.13 11.52 -2.00
C SER A 44 -7.66 10.11 -2.25
N ALA A 45 -8.92 9.84 -1.91
CA ALA A 45 -9.56 8.54 -2.15
C ALA A 45 -9.43 8.06 -3.62
N ALA A 46 -9.54 8.97 -4.58
CA ALA A 46 -9.34 8.65 -6.00
C ALA A 46 -7.91 8.19 -6.32
N GLN A 47 -6.90 8.84 -5.74
CA GLN A 47 -5.49 8.46 -5.92
C GLN A 47 -5.20 7.10 -5.25
N ARG A 48 -5.76 6.88 -4.06
CA ARG A 48 -5.65 5.58 -3.36
C ARG A 48 -6.23 4.45 -4.19
N ARG A 49 -7.43 4.63 -4.77
CA ARG A 49 -8.04 3.64 -5.67
C ARG A 49 -7.21 3.39 -6.93
N ALA A 50 -6.62 4.45 -7.51
CA ALA A 50 -5.76 4.31 -8.68
C ALA A 50 -4.50 3.48 -8.35
N ILE A 51 -3.91 3.66 -7.17
CA ILE A 51 -2.80 2.84 -6.68
C ILE A 51 -3.27 1.40 -6.45
N MET A 52 -4.38 1.20 -5.73
CA MET A 52 -4.92 -0.13 -5.42
C MET A 52 -5.18 -0.97 -6.67
N ARG A 53 -5.64 -0.33 -7.76
CA ARG A 53 -5.83 -1.00 -9.06
C ARG A 53 -4.53 -1.52 -9.69
N ARG A 54 -3.39 -0.90 -9.41
CA ARG A 54 -2.07 -1.26 -9.97
C ARG A 54 -1.34 -2.34 -9.14
N LEU A 55 -1.72 -2.53 -7.88
CA LEU A 55 -1.07 -3.50 -6.98
C LEU A 55 -1.12 -4.94 -7.48
N PRO A 56 -2.23 -5.45 -8.06
CA PRO A 56 -2.28 -6.81 -8.60
C PRO A 56 -1.29 -7.02 -9.73
N GLU A 57 -1.09 -6.01 -10.58
CA GLU A 57 -0.12 -6.06 -11.69
C GLU A 57 1.31 -6.06 -11.15
N ARG A 58 1.59 -5.24 -10.12
CA ARG A 58 2.90 -5.18 -9.45
C ARG A 58 3.23 -6.46 -8.69
N GLY A 59 2.25 -7.03 -8.00
CA GLY A 59 2.37 -8.30 -7.30
C GLY A 59 2.67 -9.43 -8.29
N GLN A 60 1.94 -9.50 -9.40
CA GLN A 60 2.22 -10.47 -10.47
C GLN A 60 3.66 -10.35 -10.98
N ARG A 61 4.18 -9.14 -11.23
CA ARG A 61 5.58 -8.97 -11.65
C ARG A 61 6.59 -9.44 -10.59
N LEU A 62 6.35 -9.10 -9.32
CA LEU A 62 7.20 -9.56 -8.21
C LEU A 62 7.20 -11.08 -8.01
N PHE A 63 6.09 -11.76 -8.31
CA PHE A 63 5.98 -13.22 -8.22
C PHE A 63 6.38 -13.94 -9.52
N ASP A 64 6.31 -13.29 -10.67
CA ASP A 64 6.79 -13.80 -11.97
C ASP A 64 8.33 -13.80 -12.02
N ASP A 65 8.97 -12.77 -11.47
CA ASP A 65 10.42 -12.70 -11.27
C ASP A 65 10.93 -13.51 -10.04
N ALA A 66 10.06 -14.25 -9.35
CA ALA A 66 10.51 -15.17 -8.31
C ALA A 66 11.11 -16.42 -8.98
N PRO A 67 12.42 -16.68 -8.89
CA PRO A 67 12.95 -17.97 -9.31
C PRO A 67 12.23 -19.05 -8.51
N GLU A 68 11.66 -20.00 -9.24
CA GLU A 68 11.01 -21.22 -8.72
C GLU A 68 11.86 -21.80 -7.58
N ALA A 69 11.25 -21.97 -6.41
CA ALA A 69 11.88 -22.52 -5.22
C ALA A 69 12.34 -23.97 -5.42
#